data_AF-A0A9W9LVV3-F1
#
_entry.id   AF-A0A9W9LVV3-F1
#
_cell.length_a   1.000
_cell.length_b   1.000
_cell.length_c   1.000
_cell.angle_alpha   90.00
_cell.angle_beta   90.00
_cell.angle_gamma   90.00
#
_symmetry.space_group_name_H-M   'P 1'
#
loop_
_entity.id
_entity.type
_entity.pdbx_description
1 polymer ?
#
loop_
_entity_poly.entity_id
_entity_poly.type
_entity_poly.pdbx_seq_one_letter_code
_entity_poly.pdbx_strand_id
1 'polypeptide(L)'
;MVCRACPDRYYQPGSNNRWIYLGNYSRVRDESLSSVISAENTLRGAAQRAEALEKGLRVLQKVQDTPEDEQKLQRYTEELKEIPKTYCARQQDLHEQVSLLPRDLREAWYAVQKVPTWYLRDELVKDCIGRDGCCSRACQCCHHR
;
A
#
# COMPACT_ATOMS: atom_id res chain seq x y z
N MET A 1 -29.27 -4.98 -34.73
CA MET A 1 -27.82 -5.21 -34.51
C MET A 1 -27.63 -5.49 -33.03
N VAL A 2 -27.33 -6.73 -32.67
CA VAL A 2 -27.07 -7.14 -31.29
C VAL A 2 -25.65 -7.69 -31.27
N CYS A 3 -24.76 -7.03 -30.52
CA CYS A 3 -23.36 -7.41 -30.40
C CYS A 3 -23.29 -8.77 -29.70
N ARG A 4 -22.90 -9.82 -30.44
CA ARG A 4 -22.66 -11.16 -29.91
C ARG A 4 -21.21 -11.25 -29.44
N ALA A 5 -21.03 -11.88 -28.27
CA ALA A 5 -19.78 -12.35 -27.67
C ALA A 5 -18.90 -11.32 -26.95
N CYS A 6 -19.29 -10.94 -25.73
CA CYS A 6 -18.30 -10.83 -24.65
C CYS A 6 -18.12 -12.25 -24.08
N PRO A 7 -16.92 -12.85 -24.10
CA PRO A 7 -16.70 -14.10 -23.40
C PRO A 7 -16.77 -13.83 -21.90
N ASP A 8 -17.62 -14.60 -21.24
CA ASP A 8 -17.78 -14.62 -19.80
C ASP A 8 -16.42 -14.68 -19.08
N ARG A 9 -16.33 -13.96 -17.96
CA ARG A 9 -15.23 -14.05 -17.00
C ARG A 9 -15.12 -15.50 -16.51
N TYR A 10 -14.27 -16.30 -17.13
CA TYR A 10 -13.94 -17.63 -16.60
C TYR A 10 -13.00 -17.47 -15.40
N TYR A 11 -13.60 -17.35 -14.22
CA TYR A 11 -12.95 -17.66 -12.95
C TYR A 11 -12.71 -19.18 -12.90
N GLN A 12 -11.45 -19.61 -12.96
CA GLN A 12 -11.06 -20.98 -12.63
C GLN A 12 -10.36 -20.98 -11.27
N PRO A 13 -10.96 -21.55 -10.21
CA PRO A 13 -10.30 -21.69 -8.92
C PRO A 13 -9.24 -22.80 -9.01
N GLY A 14 -8.00 -22.50 -8.63
CA GLY A 14 -6.98 -23.52 -8.35
C GLY A 14 -5.67 -23.48 -9.15
N SER A 15 -5.44 -22.51 -10.03
CA SER A 15 -4.14 -22.36 -10.71
C SER A 15 -3.34 -21.19 -10.14
N ASN A 16 -2.08 -21.43 -9.75
CA ASN A 16 -1.13 -20.40 -9.33
C ASN A 16 -0.75 -19.39 -10.44
N ASN A 17 -1.35 -19.50 -11.64
CA ASN A 17 -1.11 -18.63 -12.79
C ASN A 17 -2.40 -17.89 -13.17
N ARG A 18 -2.81 -16.96 -12.32
CA ARG A 18 -3.98 -16.13 -12.57
C ARG A 18 -3.61 -15.01 -13.54
N TRP A 19 -4.33 -14.90 -14.65
CA TRP A 19 -4.14 -13.84 -15.65
C TRP A 19 -5.31 -12.87 -15.61
N ILE A 20 -5.00 -11.57 -15.64
CA ILE A 20 -5.96 -10.49 -15.80
C ILE A 20 -5.91 -10.02 -17.25
N TYR A 21 -7.06 -10.03 -17.91
CA TYR A 21 -7.20 -9.60 -19.30
C TYR A 21 -7.60 -8.13 -19.35
N LEU A 22 -6.88 -7.34 -20.15
CA LEU A 22 -7.10 -5.92 -20.36
C LEU A 22 -7.45 -5.68 -21.82
N GLY A 23 -8.73 -5.41 -22.08
CA GLY A 23 -9.24 -5.25 -23.44
C GLY A 23 -9.07 -6.53 -24.27
N ASN A 24 -8.85 -6.36 -25.58
CA ASN A 24 -8.94 -7.47 -26.53
C ASN A 24 -7.66 -8.31 -26.67
N TYR A 25 -6.49 -7.85 -26.19
CA TYR A 25 -5.21 -8.52 -26.51
C TYR A 25 -4.15 -8.52 -25.39
N SER A 26 -4.33 -7.80 -24.30
CA SER A 26 -3.33 -7.73 -23.23
C SER A 26 -3.71 -8.65 -22.08
N ARG A 27 -2.76 -9.47 -21.61
CA ARG A 27 -2.89 -10.26 -20.38
C ARG A 27 -1.72 -9.97 -19.45
N VAL A 28 -2.00 -9.82 -18.17
CA VAL A 28 -1.01 -9.54 -17.12
C VAL A 28 -1.16 -10.59 -16.04
N ARG A 29 -0.05 -11.03 -15.44
CA ARG A 29 -0.13 -11.93 -14.29
C ARG A 29 -0.72 -11.17 -13.11
N ASP A 30 -1.67 -11.77 -12.40
CA ASP A 30 -2.28 -11.21 -11.19
C ASP A 30 -1.22 -10.85 -10.14
N GLU A 31 -0.17 -11.67 -10.08
CA GLU A 31 1.03 -11.47 -9.27
C GLU A 31 1.66 -10.09 -9.52
N SER A 32 1.75 -9.63 -10.78
CA SER A 32 2.39 -8.36 -11.11
C SER A 32 1.63 -7.16 -10.54
N LEU A 33 0.30 -7.21 -10.56
CA LEU A 33 -0.53 -6.17 -9.96
C LEU A 33 -0.51 -6.26 -8.43
N SER A 34 -0.55 -7.49 -7.90
CA SER A 34 -0.47 -7.75 -6.47
C SER A 34 0.86 -7.28 -5.86
N SER A 35 1.98 -7.45 -6.57
CA SER A 35 3.30 -6.96 -6.17
C SER A 35 3.35 -5.44 -6.13
N VAL A 36 2.80 -4.75 -7.13
CA VAL A 36 2.76 -3.27 -7.14
C VAL A 36 1.90 -2.74 -5.99
N ILE A 37 0.71 -3.32 -5.76
CA ILE A 37 -0.16 -2.94 -4.64
C ILE A 37 0.54 -3.18 -3.30
N SER A 38 1.24 -4.31 -3.16
CA SER A 38 1.97 -4.64 -1.93
C SER A 38 3.14 -3.69 -1.70
N ALA A 39 3.96 -3.43 -2.71
CA ALA A 39 5.09 -2.50 -2.63
C ALA A 39 4.61 -1.09 -2.24
N GLU A 40 3.56 -0.58 -2.89
CA GLU A 40 2.95 0.71 -2.55
C GLU A 40 2.42 0.73 -1.11
N ASN A 41 1.71 -0.32 -0.68
CA ASN A 41 1.19 -0.41 0.68
C ASN A 41 2.32 -0.38 1.71
N THR A 42 3.44 -1.07 1.45
CA THR A 42 4.60 -1.01 2.35
C THR A 42 5.24 0.37 2.36
N LEU A 43 5.39 1.04 1.21
CA LEU A 43 5.97 2.38 1.12
C LEU A 43 5.12 3.38 1.91
N ARG A 44 3.80 3.39 1.65
CA ARG A 44 2.86 4.23 2.40
C ARG A 44 2.90 3.93 3.89
N GLY A 45 2.99 2.66 4.24
CA GLY A 45 3.10 2.23 5.61
C GLY A 45 4.32 2.77 6.35
N ALA A 46 5.46 2.90 5.66
CA ALA A 46 6.65 3.56 6.23
C ALA A 46 6.39 5.04 6.53
N ALA A 47 5.78 5.77 5.60
CA ALA A 47 5.45 7.19 5.80
C ALA A 47 4.47 7.39 6.96
N GLN A 48 3.40 6.59 6.99
CA GLN A 48 2.37 6.67 8.04
C GLN A 48 2.94 6.33 9.42
N ARG A 49 3.90 5.39 9.49
CA ARG A 49 4.62 5.05 10.71
C ARG A 49 5.54 6.18 11.17
N ALA A 50 6.25 6.85 10.24
CA ALA A 50 7.04 8.04 10.55
C ALA A 50 6.17 9.13 11.20
N GLU A 51 5.05 9.48 10.56
CA GLU A 51 4.12 10.48 11.10
C GLU A 51 3.60 10.12 12.50
N ALA A 52 3.30 8.83 12.73
CA ALA A 52 2.83 8.35 14.03
C ALA A 52 3.90 8.49 15.10
N LEU A 53 5.16 8.12 14.81
CA LEU A 53 6.28 8.26 15.73
C LEU A 53 6.63 9.72 16.01
N GLU A 54 6.63 10.58 14.99
CA GLU A 54 6.86 12.02 15.16
C GLU A 54 5.80 12.64 16.06
N LYS A 55 4.53 12.28 15.85
CA LYS A 55 3.43 12.72 16.72
C LYS A 55 3.62 12.19 18.15
N GLY A 56 4.00 10.92 18.29
CA GLY A 56 4.30 10.29 19.57
C GLY A 56 5.43 10.99 20.32
N LEU A 57 6.52 11.33 19.64
CA LEU A 57 7.64 12.08 20.21
C LEU A 57 7.21 13.48 20.69
N ARG A 58 6.45 14.21 19.88
CA ARG A 58 5.95 15.55 20.29
C ARG A 58 5.05 15.49 21.53
N VAL A 59 4.32 14.39 21.72
CA VAL A 59 3.50 14.18 22.92
C VAL A 59 4.40 13.79 24.10
N LEU A 60 5.30 12.82 23.94
CA LEU A 60 6.21 12.37 25.00
C LEU A 60 7.10 13.51 25.51
N GLN A 61 7.65 14.34 24.63
CA GLN A 61 8.45 15.52 25.02
C GLN A 61 7.70 16.54 25.88
N LYS A 62 6.36 16.57 25.83
CA LYS A 62 5.54 17.49 26.64
C LYS A 62 5.11 16.92 27.99
N VAL A 63 5.15 15.61 28.15
CA VAL A 63 4.56 14.88 29.29
C VAL A 63 5.61 13.99 29.98
N GLN A 64 6.89 14.12 29.60
CA GLN A 64 7.95 13.27 30.11
C GLN A 64 8.14 13.49 31.61
N ASP A 65 7.72 12.50 32.40
CA ASP A 65 7.85 12.50 33.87
C ASP A 65 8.41 11.17 34.40
N THR A 66 8.49 10.13 33.55
CA THR A 66 8.84 8.77 33.96
C THR A 66 10.03 8.19 33.17
N PRO A 67 10.83 7.30 33.77
CA PRO A 67 11.91 6.60 33.07
C PRO A 67 11.38 5.70 31.93
N GLU A 68 10.14 5.20 32.01
CA GLU A 68 9.48 4.47 30.93
C GLU A 68 9.25 5.36 29.70
N ASP A 69 8.93 6.64 29.89
CA ASP A 69 8.73 7.58 28.80
C ASP A 69 10.04 8.00 28.15
N GLU A 70 11.13 8.09 28.93
CA GLU A 70 12.48 8.27 28.39
C GLU A 70 12.89 7.07 27.51
N GLN A 71 12.58 5.85 27.95
CA GLN A 71 12.86 4.65 27.15
C GLN A 71 12.03 4.61 25.85
N LYS A 72 10.75 5.02 25.88
CA LYS A 72 9.93 5.14 24.67
C LYS A 72 10.46 6.21 23.72
N LEU A 73 10.90 7.35 24.26
CA LEU A 73 11.46 8.45 23.49
C LEU A 73 12.73 8.00 22.75
N GLN A 74 13.60 7.26 23.43
CA GLN A 74 14.78 6.67 22.80
C GLN A 74 14.39 5.72 21.67
N ARG A 75 13.47 4.77 21.91
CA ARG A 75 13.01 3.83 20.89
C ARG A 75 12.42 4.53 19.66
N TYR A 76 11.54 5.51 19.86
CA TYR A 76 10.93 6.26 18.75
C TYR A 76 11.97 7.05 17.95
N THR A 77 12.97 7.60 18.64
CA THR A 77 14.08 8.33 18.00
C THR A 77 14.96 7.40 17.17
N GLU A 78 15.29 6.22 17.68
CA GLU A 78 16.04 5.19 16.95
C GLU A 78 15.26 4.71 15.72
N GLU A 79 13.97 4.45 15.89
CA GLU A 79 13.10 3.99 14.81
C GLU A 79 12.95 5.01 13.69
N LEU A 80 12.81 6.31 14.02
CA LEU A 80 12.80 7.39 13.04
C LEU A 80 14.11 7.54 12.26
N LYS A 81 15.25 7.11 12.81
CA LYS A 81 16.53 7.09 12.06
C LYS A 81 16.56 6.00 11.00
N GLU A 82 15.89 4.88 11.24
CA GLU A 82 15.85 3.74 10.31
C GLU A 82 14.77 3.90 9.23
N ILE A 83 13.69 4.62 9.51
CA ILE A 83 12.60 4.79 8.56
C ILE A 83 13.05 5.37 7.21
N PRO A 84 13.86 6.44 7.12
CA PRO A 84 14.32 6.98 5.84
C PRO A 84 15.05 5.94 4.97
N LYS A 85 15.84 5.05 5.58
CA LYS A 85 16.53 3.96 4.87
C LYS A 85 15.51 2.97 4.31
N THR A 86 14.55 2.54 5.15
CA THR A 86 13.49 1.62 4.72
C THR A 86 12.56 2.25 3.68
N TYR A 87 12.31 3.56 3.76
CA TYR A 87 11.49 4.31 2.82
C TYR A 87 12.15 4.34 1.44
N CYS A 88 13.44 4.67 1.38
CA CYS A 88 14.21 4.66 0.14
C CYS A 88 14.19 3.27 -0.52
N ALA A 89 14.46 2.21 0.25
CA ALA A 89 14.42 0.84 -0.25
C ALA A 89 13.02 0.46 -0.78
N ARG A 90 11.94 0.83 -0.07
CA ARG A 90 10.56 0.56 -0.51
C ARG A 90 10.17 1.38 -1.74
N GLN A 91 10.71 2.59 -1.89
CA GLN A 91 10.49 3.41 -3.06
C GLN A 91 11.17 2.81 -4.30
N GLN A 92 12.38 2.26 -4.12
CA GLN A 92 13.08 1.52 -5.16
C GLN A 92 12.32 0.25 -5.55
N ASP A 93 11.88 -0.55 -4.59
CA ASP A 93 11.07 -1.76 -4.85
C ASP A 93 9.79 -1.41 -5.63
N LEU A 94 9.03 -0.40 -5.18
CA LEU A 94 7.85 0.04 -5.93
C LEU A 94 8.19 0.46 -7.36
N HIS A 95 9.28 1.19 -7.56
CA HIS A 95 9.73 1.60 -8.88
C HIS A 95 10.03 0.38 -9.77
N GLU A 96 10.73 -0.61 -9.23
CA GLU A 96 11.04 -1.87 -9.92
C GLU A 96 9.75 -2.62 -10.29
N GLN A 97 8.82 -2.81 -9.34
CA GLN A 97 7.55 -3.49 -9.62
C GLN A 97 6.73 -2.77 -10.70
N VAL A 98 6.66 -1.45 -10.64
CA VAL A 98 5.93 -0.64 -11.65
C VAL A 98 6.62 -0.68 -13.01
N SER A 99 7.95 -0.76 -13.06
CA SER A 99 8.71 -0.86 -14.31
C SER A 99 8.41 -2.15 -15.09
N LEU A 100 8.11 -3.24 -14.36
CA LEU A 100 7.73 -4.55 -14.91
C LEU A 100 6.31 -4.58 -15.50
N LEU A 101 5.47 -3.58 -15.20
CA LEU A 101 4.14 -3.49 -15.78
C LEU A 101 4.21 -3.19 -17.28
N PRO A 102 3.32 -3.79 -18.09
CA PRO A 102 3.08 -3.32 -19.46
C PRO A 102 2.75 -1.84 -19.50
N ARG A 103 3.09 -1.19 -20.61
CA ARG A 103 2.98 0.26 -20.77
C ARG A 103 1.61 0.81 -20.36
N ASP A 104 0.53 0.21 -20.86
CA ASP A 104 -0.83 0.68 -20.60
C ASP A 104 -1.19 0.63 -19.11
N LEU A 105 -0.76 -0.42 -18.41
CA LEU A 105 -0.96 -0.55 -16.96
C LEU A 105 -0.11 0.43 -16.17
N ARG A 106 1.14 0.64 -16.59
CA ARG A 106 2.04 1.61 -15.95
C ARG A 106 1.50 3.04 -16.10
N GLU A 107 0.97 3.38 -17.27
CA GLU A 107 0.30 4.67 -17.51
C GLU A 107 -0.98 4.80 -16.66
N ALA A 108 -1.79 3.74 -16.59
CA ALA A 108 -2.96 3.70 -15.71
C ALA A 108 -2.58 3.86 -14.23
N TRP A 109 -1.51 3.21 -13.78
CA TRP A 109 -0.98 3.35 -12.42
C TRP A 109 -0.60 4.80 -12.10
N TYR A 110 0.17 5.44 -12.97
CA TYR A 110 0.53 6.85 -12.78
C TYR A 110 -0.69 7.78 -12.83
N ALA A 111 -1.69 7.48 -13.66
CA ALA A 111 -2.94 8.23 -13.69
C ALA A 111 -3.71 8.10 -12.37
N VAL A 112 -3.77 6.90 -11.78
CA VAL A 112 -4.38 6.66 -10.46
C VAL A 112 -3.63 7.43 -9.37
N GLN A 113 -2.30 7.41 -9.37
CA GLN A 113 -1.49 8.12 -8.37
C GLN A 113 -1.70 9.64 -8.36
N LYS A 114 -2.09 10.25 -9.49
CA LYS A 114 -2.40 11.69 -9.55
C LYS A 114 -3.63 12.08 -8.74
N VAL A 115 -4.50 11.14 -8.38
CA VAL A 115 -5.69 11.39 -7.56
C VAL A 115 -5.29 11.26 -6.08
N PRO A 116 -5.23 12.34 -5.29
CA PRO A 116 -4.65 12.30 -3.93
C PRO A 116 -5.36 11.38 -2.94
N THR A 117 -6.57 10.93 -3.25
CA THR A 117 -7.40 10.05 -2.42
C THR A 117 -7.57 8.66 -3.05
N TRP A 118 -6.79 8.31 -4.07
CA TRP A 118 -6.94 7.04 -4.78
C TRP A 118 -6.82 5.82 -3.86
N TYR A 119 -6.00 5.94 -2.80
CA TYR A 119 -5.80 4.90 -1.80
C TYR A 119 -6.95 4.75 -0.81
N LEU A 120 -7.90 5.67 -0.85
CA LEU A 120 -9.11 5.66 -0.05
C LEU A 120 -10.30 5.09 -0.82
N ARG A 121 -10.07 4.37 -1.91
CA ARG A 121 -11.11 3.62 -2.62
C ARG A 121 -11.60 2.45 -1.77
N ASP A 122 -12.88 2.14 -1.86
CA ASP A 122 -13.56 1.15 -1.02
C ASP A 122 -12.90 -0.23 -1.08
N GLU A 123 -12.37 -0.62 -2.23
CA GLU A 123 -11.70 -1.91 -2.41
C GLU A 123 -10.43 -2.00 -1.58
N LEU A 124 -9.62 -0.93 -1.56
CA LEU A 124 -8.37 -0.87 -0.81
C LEU A 124 -8.64 -0.74 0.69
N VAL A 125 -9.70 -0.03 1.08
CA VAL A 125 -10.15 0.05 2.47
C VAL A 125 -10.61 -1.33 2.95
N LYS A 126 -11.39 -2.07 2.16
CA LYS A 126 -11.84 -3.42 2.49
C LYS A 126 -10.68 -4.41 2.60
N ASP A 127 -9.70 -4.36 1.69
CA ASP A 127 -8.47 -5.16 1.79
C ASP A 127 -7.69 -4.81 3.06
N CYS A 128 -7.57 -3.53 3.39
CA CYS A 128 -6.90 -3.07 4.60
C CYS A 128 -7.60 -3.58 5.88
N ILE A 129 -8.94 -3.54 5.92
CA ILE A 129 -9.74 -4.10 7.02
C ILE A 129 -9.56 -5.63 7.10
N GLY A 130 -9.59 -6.33 5.96
CA GLY A 130 -9.49 -7.78 5.90
C GLY A 130 -8.13 -8.36 6.34
N ARG A 131 -7.09 -7.53 6.44
CA ARG A 131 -5.75 -7.90 6.93
C ARG A 131 -5.53 -7.60 8.41
N ASP A 132 -6.59 -7.40 9.19
CA ASP A 132 -6.55 -7.06 10.63
C ASP A 132 -5.70 -5.81 10.96
N GLY A 133 -5.48 -4.91 9.98
CA GLY A 133 -4.46 -3.88 10.13
C GLY A 133 -4.67 -2.65 9.25
N CYS A 134 -5.12 -1.57 9.88
CA CYS A 134 -5.18 -0.22 9.30
C CYS A 134 -3.79 0.39 9.11
N CYS A 135 -3.56 0.95 7.91
CA CYS A 135 -2.75 2.15 7.66
C CYS A 135 -1.34 2.19 8.26
N SER A 136 -0.74 1.04 8.61
CA SER A 136 0.49 0.94 9.42
C SER A 136 0.51 1.75 10.74
N ARG A 137 -0.64 2.28 11.16
CA ARG A 137 -0.80 3.16 12.35
C ARG A 137 -1.41 2.43 13.54
N ALA A 138 -1.83 1.17 13.36
CA ALA A 138 -2.56 0.38 14.35
C ALA A 138 -3.81 1.10 14.94
N CYS A 139 -4.30 2.17 14.28
CA CYS A 139 -5.30 3.07 14.83
C CYS A 139 -6.74 2.70 14.45
N GLN A 140 -6.94 1.58 13.75
CA GLN A 140 -8.24 1.04 13.33
C GLN A 140 -9.14 2.02 12.55
N CYS A 141 -8.63 3.15 12.07
CA CYS A 141 -9.46 4.20 11.48
C CYS A 141 -10.14 3.79 10.16
N CYS A 142 -9.68 2.71 9.52
CA CYS A 142 -10.35 2.12 8.37
C CYS A 142 -11.71 1.50 8.69
N HIS A 143 -11.98 1.07 9.94
CA HIS A 143 -13.26 0.45 10.31
C HIS A 143 -14.42 1.44 10.44
N HIS A 144 -14.13 2.74 10.54
CA HIS A 144 -15.12 3.79 10.86
C HIS A 144 -15.43 4.71 9.69
N ARG A 145 -15.27 4.22 8.45
CA ARG A 145 -15.40 5.01 7.24
C ARG A 145 -16.66 4.67 6.45
#